data_AF-A0A2H3GED6-F1
#
_entry.id   AF-A0A2H3GED6-F1
#
_cell.length_a   1.000
_cell.length_b   1.000
_cell.length_c   1.000
_cell.angle_alpha   90.00
_cell.angle_beta   90.00
_cell.angle_gamma   90.00
#
_symmetry.space_group_name_H-M   'P 1'
#
loop_
_entity.id
_entity.type
_entity.pdbx_description
1 polymer ?
#
loop_
_entity_poly.entity_id
_entity_poly.type
_entity_poly.pdbx_seq_one_letter_code
_entity_poly.pdbx_strand_id
1 'polypeptide(L)'
;MSLRLLASSLLGLSATLASASPDDEQRPLGDYHRICPDYTRYAAYPHRPFSTGPRELPYQRPTTKCRTFQSDAIEKVIEDVTSRMKDPDLARLFENAFPSTTDTTVKFHTKGKEDTGFFRMGSFGGFHDEGAWQGPQSFIITGDIIAEWLRDSTNQLRPYQPLAKKDPAIHTLLLGAINTQAEYVIESPYCNAFQPPPISDLPLSSNGQEDNVHPAYEPQAVFECKYELDSLAHFLALGNDFHDHTGSTDFLTKRWYRAVETLLNVLTEQSKSTFDPKTGEFQRNEYTFSRRTDIGTETLNLKGVGNPLNWGTGLVRSAFRPSDDATILGFFIPANAQMSVELKRASKILTMVGKTTLAQKLETWSTKLREGIMEHGVVKHKKYGDVFAYEVDGYGSSILMDDANYPSLLALPLMGFCEVNDPIYQNTRKMLLEKSGNPYYLEGNAFKGIGGPHIGLRNAWPMSLLIQARTSDNDKEIRECIELVLDSARLGLVHESIDVQHITQYTRSWFAWANGVFASTILDLAKRKPHLIFGEGAAPYEI
;
A
#
# COMPACT_ATOMS: atom_id res chain seq x y z
N MET A 1 54.90 49.99 29.77
CA MET A 1 55.10 48.58 30.11
C MET A 1 53.77 48.05 30.61
N SER A 2 53.07 47.08 30.05
CA SER A 2 53.26 46.23 28.86
C SER A 2 51.88 45.69 28.44
N LEU A 3 51.73 45.42 27.14
CA LEU A 3 50.63 44.74 26.47
C LEU A 3 50.25 43.38 27.09
N ARG A 4 48.95 43.01 26.97
CA ARG A 4 48.43 41.73 26.40
C ARG A 4 46.88 41.77 26.49
N LEU A 5 46.17 42.05 25.39
CA LEU A 5 45.68 41.17 24.31
C LEU A 5 44.28 40.58 24.59
N LEU A 6 43.31 41.03 23.78
CA LEU A 6 41.94 40.56 23.64
C LEU A 6 41.88 39.11 23.14
N ALA A 7 40.82 38.38 23.54
CA ALA A 7 40.08 37.52 22.61
C ALA A 7 38.70 37.18 23.20
N SER A 8 37.66 37.79 22.62
CA SER A 8 36.26 37.43 22.79
C SER A 8 35.96 36.20 21.93
N SER A 9 35.51 35.10 22.52
CA SER A 9 35.06 33.91 21.79
C SER A 9 33.55 33.95 21.57
N LEU A 10 33.14 34.31 20.36
CA LEU A 10 31.82 34.01 19.80
C LEU A 10 31.70 32.49 19.64
N LEU A 11 30.81 31.86 20.42
CA LEU A 11 30.31 30.52 20.16
C LEU A 11 29.28 30.61 19.03
N GLY A 12 29.76 30.38 17.80
CA GLY A 12 28.90 30.18 16.64
C GLY A 12 28.13 28.87 16.77
N LEU A 13 26.81 28.95 16.73
CA LEU A 13 25.93 27.83 16.42
C LEU A 13 26.21 27.39 14.99
N SER A 14 27.02 26.35 14.82
CA SER A 14 27.14 25.63 13.56
C SER A 14 25.92 24.73 13.39
N ALA A 15 24.88 25.24 12.73
CA ALA A 15 23.89 24.40 12.10
C ALA A 15 24.58 23.64 10.96
N THR A 16 24.88 22.37 11.17
CA THR A 16 25.33 21.47 10.12
C THR A 16 24.16 21.17 9.20
N LEU A 17 23.96 22.05 8.20
CA LEU A 17 23.22 21.69 7.00
C LEU A 17 23.99 20.55 6.34
N ALA A 18 23.44 19.34 6.40
CA ALA A 18 23.95 18.20 5.66
C ALA A 18 23.86 18.52 4.16
N SER A 19 24.99 18.83 3.55
CA SER A 19 25.13 18.84 2.10
C SER A 19 25.17 17.40 1.62
N ALA A 20 24.17 16.99 0.84
CA ALA A 20 24.22 15.72 0.10
C ALA A 20 25.48 15.68 -0.77
N SER A 21 26.19 14.55 -0.76
CA SER A 21 27.33 14.33 -1.66
C SER A 21 26.83 14.34 -3.11
N PRO A 22 27.47 15.06 -4.05
CA PRO A 22 27.05 15.12 -5.45
C PRO A 22 27.09 13.77 -6.19
N ASP A 23 27.78 12.77 -5.64
CA ASP A 23 28.09 11.49 -6.29
C ASP A 23 27.31 10.30 -5.69
N ASP A 24 26.03 10.47 -5.38
CA ASP A 24 25.14 9.34 -5.00
C ASP A 24 24.62 8.62 -6.27
N GLU A 25 25.56 8.18 -7.11
CA GLU A 25 25.24 7.30 -8.23
C GLU A 25 24.78 5.95 -7.68
N GLN A 26 23.46 5.70 -7.73
CA GLN A 26 22.91 4.35 -7.62
C GLN A 26 23.75 3.43 -8.49
N ARG A 27 24.56 2.59 -7.86
CA ARG A 27 25.39 1.64 -8.60
C ARG A 27 24.44 0.76 -9.40
N PRO A 28 24.68 0.55 -10.71
CA PRO A 28 23.90 -0.41 -11.47
C PRO A 28 23.82 -1.71 -10.67
N LEU A 29 22.65 -2.35 -10.64
CA LEU A 29 22.47 -3.69 -10.07
C LEU A 29 23.49 -4.62 -10.76
N GLY A 30 24.69 -4.75 -10.18
CA GLY A 30 25.81 -5.42 -10.83
C GLY A 30 25.54 -6.92 -10.94
N ASP A 31 26.41 -7.65 -11.64
CA ASP A 31 26.39 -9.13 -11.73
C ASP A 31 26.70 -9.83 -10.38
N TYR A 32 26.46 -9.15 -9.26
CA TYR A 32 26.48 -9.70 -7.91
C TYR A 32 25.28 -10.62 -7.64
N HIS A 33 24.29 -10.70 -8.54
CA HIS A 33 23.18 -11.65 -8.47
C HIS A 33 23.64 -13.09 -8.26
N ARG A 34 24.82 -13.48 -8.76
CA ARG A 34 25.38 -14.82 -8.55
C ARG A 34 25.91 -15.08 -7.14
N ILE A 35 26.18 -14.02 -6.36
CA ILE A 35 26.82 -14.09 -5.04
C ILE A 35 25.82 -13.74 -3.92
N CYS A 36 24.79 -12.95 -4.23
CA CYS A 36 23.74 -12.61 -3.28
C CYS A 36 22.77 -13.78 -3.07
N PRO A 37 22.42 -14.12 -1.83
CA PRO A 37 21.45 -15.17 -1.56
C PRO A 37 20.07 -14.78 -2.09
N ASP A 38 19.31 -15.77 -2.54
CA ASP A 38 17.88 -15.62 -2.78
C ASP A 38 17.18 -15.17 -1.49
N TYR A 39 16.54 -13.99 -1.53
CA TYR A 39 16.04 -13.38 -0.30
C TYR A 39 14.81 -14.10 0.26
N THR A 40 13.99 -14.75 -0.58
CA THR A 40 12.89 -15.63 -0.13
C THR A 40 13.43 -16.71 0.80
N ARG A 41 14.53 -17.38 0.41
CA ARG A 41 15.20 -18.36 1.27
C ARG A 41 15.90 -17.71 2.45
N TYR A 42 16.58 -16.57 2.25
CA TYR A 42 17.30 -15.88 3.32
C TYR A 42 16.38 -15.49 4.49
N ALA A 43 15.25 -14.85 4.19
CA ALA A 43 14.28 -14.36 5.16
C ALA A 43 13.60 -15.47 5.96
N ALA A 44 13.67 -16.72 5.50
CA ALA A 44 13.08 -17.88 6.18
C ALA A 44 13.93 -18.42 7.36
N TYR A 45 15.13 -17.88 7.58
CA TYR A 45 16.05 -18.34 8.63
C TYR A 45 16.56 -17.17 9.50
N PRO A 46 16.88 -17.43 10.78
CA PRO A 46 17.49 -16.43 11.65
C PRO A 46 18.98 -16.24 11.34
N HIS A 47 19.43 -14.98 11.29
CA HIS A 47 20.84 -14.62 11.11
C HIS A 47 21.39 -13.78 12.26
N ARG A 48 22.67 -14.01 12.59
CA ARG A 48 23.42 -13.19 13.56
C ARG A 48 23.86 -11.86 12.93
N PRO A 49 24.08 -10.80 13.73
CA PRO A 49 23.91 -10.75 15.18
C PRO A 49 22.45 -10.65 15.60
N PHE A 50 22.09 -11.34 16.69
CA PHE A 50 20.78 -11.16 17.34
C PHE A 50 20.73 -9.82 18.07
N SER A 51 19.54 -9.25 18.28
CA SER A 51 19.34 -8.14 19.21
C SER A 51 19.67 -8.57 20.65
N THR A 52 19.89 -7.58 21.51
CA THR A 52 20.22 -7.78 22.93
C THR A 52 18.98 -7.81 23.83
N GLY A 53 17.78 -7.68 23.26
CA GLY A 53 16.51 -7.77 23.97
C GLY A 53 16.11 -9.22 24.27
N PRO A 54 15.06 -9.43 25.08
CA PRO A 54 14.63 -10.77 25.52
C PRO A 54 14.16 -11.69 24.39
N ARG A 55 13.77 -11.15 23.22
CA ARG A 55 13.32 -11.95 22.07
C ARG A 55 14.47 -12.36 21.16
N GLU A 56 15.66 -11.78 21.31
CA GLU A 56 16.85 -12.06 20.51
C GLU A 56 16.53 -12.07 18.99
N LEU A 57 15.82 -11.06 18.50
CA LEU A 57 15.43 -10.97 17.10
C LEU A 57 16.64 -11.00 16.16
N PRO A 58 16.60 -11.81 15.09
CA PRO A 58 17.68 -11.92 14.13
C PRO A 58 17.83 -10.68 13.27
N TYR A 59 19.02 -10.50 12.72
CA TYR A 59 19.27 -9.53 11.65
C TYR A 59 18.76 -10.09 10.32
N GLN A 60 18.09 -9.26 9.52
CA GLN A 60 17.49 -9.70 8.25
C GLN A 60 17.81 -8.84 7.05
N ARG A 61 18.62 -7.79 7.19
CA ARG A 61 19.02 -6.99 6.03
C ARG A 61 20.06 -7.76 5.20
N PRO A 62 19.98 -7.74 3.87
CA PRO A 62 21.07 -8.22 3.02
C PRO A 62 22.38 -7.49 3.35
N THR A 63 23.50 -8.13 3.02
CA THR A 63 24.80 -7.43 3.03
C THR A 63 24.71 -6.19 2.14
N THR A 64 25.46 -5.14 2.45
CA THR A 64 25.35 -3.86 1.72
C THR A 64 25.49 -4.00 0.21
N LYS A 65 26.32 -4.94 -0.27
CA LYS A 65 26.49 -5.21 -1.72
C LYS A 65 25.29 -5.88 -2.40
N CYS A 66 24.39 -6.46 -1.62
CA CYS A 66 23.19 -7.16 -2.09
C CYS A 66 21.91 -6.35 -1.93
N ARG A 67 21.99 -5.13 -1.40
CA ARG A 67 20.84 -4.22 -1.29
C ARG A 67 20.50 -3.66 -2.67
N THR A 68 19.22 -3.69 -3.03
CA THR A 68 18.75 -3.34 -4.38
C THR A 68 18.69 -1.84 -4.65
N PHE A 69 18.63 -1.02 -3.60
CA PHE A 69 18.65 0.43 -3.64
C PHE A 69 19.30 0.94 -2.36
N GLN A 70 20.14 1.97 -2.46
CA GLN A 70 20.88 2.52 -1.32
C GLN A 70 20.58 4.00 -1.12
N SER A 71 20.52 4.46 0.12
CA SER A 71 20.34 5.87 0.45
C SER A 71 20.91 6.15 1.83
N ASP A 72 21.81 7.13 1.91
CA ASP A 72 22.34 7.61 3.19
C ASP A 72 21.24 8.21 4.07
N ALA A 73 20.19 8.78 3.46
CA ALA A 73 19.05 9.32 4.19
C ALA A 73 18.24 8.21 4.89
N ILE A 74 18.11 7.03 4.26
CA ILE A 74 17.49 5.86 4.89
C ILE A 74 18.33 5.36 6.06
N GLU A 75 19.64 5.20 5.89
CA GLU A 75 20.52 4.74 6.98
C GLU A 75 20.50 5.73 8.16
N LYS A 76 20.44 7.03 7.89
CA LYS A 76 20.31 8.05 8.93
C LYS A 76 19.01 7.93 9.72
N VAL A 77 17.86 7.70 9.06
CA VAL A 77 16.59 7.48 9.76
C VAL A 77 16.67 6.23 10.65
N ILE A 78 17.30 5.17 10.16
CA ILE A 78 17.52 3.95 10.95
C ILE A 78 18.33 4.29 12.20
N GLU A 79 19.47 4.97 12.06
CA GLU A 79 20.31 5.38 13.20
C GLU A 79 19.55 6.29 14.18
N ASP A 80 18.91 7.34 13.67
CA ASP A 80 18.21 8.33 14.49
C ASP A 80 17.05 7.69 15.29
N VAL A 81 16.29 6.78 14.68
CA VAL A 81 15.16 6.11 15.35
C VAL A 81 15.64 5.02 16.30
N THR A 82 16.51 4.11 15.84
CA THR A 82 16.92 2.93 16.64
C THR A 82 17.79 3.29 17.83
N SER A 83 18.66 4.31 17.72
CA SER A 83 19.49 4.78 18.83
C SER A 83 18.69 5.36 20.00
N ARG A 84 17.43 5.72 19.76
CA ARG A 84 16.51 6.31 20.75
C ARG A 84 15.53 5.29 21.34
N MET A 85 15.39 4.12 20.73
CA MET A 85 14.46 3.10 21.18
C MET A 85 14.92 2.45 22.47
N LYS A 86 13.99 2.26 23.41
CA LYS A 86 14.28 1.59 24.68
C LYS A 86 14.32 0.07 24.58
N ASP A 87 13.48 -0.48 23.70
CA ASP A 87 13.41 -1.92 23.45
C ASP A 87 14.36 -2.28 22.28
N PRO A 88 15.46 -3.03 22.55
CA PRO A 88 16.40 -3.44 21.50
C PRO A 88 15.79 -4.38 20.45
N ASP A 89 14.75 -5.14 20.80
CA ASP A 89 14.05 -6.01 19.85
C ASP A 89 13.20 -5.17 18.90
N LEU A 90 12.49 -4.16 19.43
CA LEU A 90 11.75 -3.21 18.59
C LEU A 90 12.70 -2.44 17.66
N ALA A 91 13.86 -2.04 18.17
CA ALA A 91 14.91 -1.39 17.38
C ALA A 91 15.39 -2.30 16.24
N ARG A 92 15.64 -3.59 16.52
CA ARG A 92 16.02 -4.56 15.50
C ARG A 92 14.93 -4.78 14.46
N LEU A 93 13.67 -4.88 14.87
CA LEU A 93 12.58 -5.05 13.92
C LEU A 93 12.44 -3.82 13.02
N PHE A 94 12.59 -2.60 13.55
CA PHE A 94 12.60 -1.37 12.74
C PHE A 94 13.78 -1.31 11.78
N GLU A 95 14.98 -1.65 12.24
CA GLU A 95 16.18 -1.72 11.40
C GLU A 95 16.01 -2.71 10.23
N ASN A 96 15.37 -3.86 10.46
CA ASN A 96 15.11 -4.84 9.41
C ASN A 96 13.96 -4.40 8.48
N ALA A 97 12.86 -3.89 9.04
CA ALA A 97 11.61 -3.65 8.32
C ALA A 97 11.60 -2.33 7.53
N PHE A 98 12.13 -1.23 8.10
CA PHE A 98 12.09 0.08 7.44
C PHE A 98 12.78 0.08 6.08
N PRO A 99 14.00 -0.47 5.88
CA PRO A 99 14.63 -0.52 4.58
C PRO A 99 14.25 -1.79 3.77
N SER A 100 13.33 -2.64 4.24
CA SER A 100 13.05 -3.94 3.60
C SER A 100 12.74 -3.81 2.09
N THR A 101 11.95 -2.81 1.71
CA THR A 101 11.63 -2.52 0.30
C THR A 101 12.88 -2.09 -0.48
N THR A 102 13.62 -1.09 -0.03
CA THR A 102 14.82 -0.61 -0.74
C THR A 102 15.94 -1.64 -0.77
N ASP A 103 16.07 -2.44 0.29
CA ASP A 103 17.09 -3.48 0.39
C ASP A 103 16.77 -4.66 -0.54
N THR A 104 15.50 -4.96 -0.84
CA THR A 104 15.14 -6.27 -1.42
C THR A 104 14.17 -6.25 -2.61
N THR A 105 13.31 -5.23 -2.75
CA THR A 105 12.19 -5.26 -3.72
C THR A 105 12.25 -4.24 -4.85
N VAL A 106 13.18 -3.28 -4.82
CA VAL A 106 13.44 -2.38 -5.95
C VAL A 106 14.15 -3.19 -7.05
N LYS A 107 13.37 -3.93 -7.84
CA LYS A 107 13.94 -4.94 -8.75
C LYS A 107 14.46 -4.33 -10.04
N PHE A 108 13.90 -3.20 -10.45
CA PHE A 108 14.42 -2.36 -11.53
C PHE A 108 14.20 -0.89 -11.19
N HIS A 109 15.20 -0.06 -11.47
CA HIS A 109 15.11 1.38 -11.33
C HIS A 109 15.99 2.05 -12.39
N THR A 110 15.45 3.07 -13.05
CA THR A 110 16.19 3.91 -14.00
C THR A 110 15.85 5.37 -13.76
N LYS A 111 16.82 6.26 -14.01
CA LYS A 111 16.61 7.72 -14.04
C LYS A 111 15.97 8.19 -15.36
N GLY A 112 15.72 7.26 -16.28
CA GLY A 112 15.16 7.47 -17.60
C GLY A 112 16.17 7.27 -18.72
N LYS A 113 15.66 6.96 -19.92
CA LYS A 113 16.40 6.95 -21.18
C LYS A 113 15.67 7.88 -22.15
N GLU A 114 16.41 8.69 -22.91
CA GLU A 114 15.81 9.65 -23.85
C GLU A 114 15.10 8.95 -25.04
N ASP A 115 15.51 7.72 -25.39
CA ASP A 115 14.98 6.93 -26.51
C ASP A 115 14.22 5.66 -26.06
N THR A 116 13.12 5.79 -25.32
CA THR A 116 12.20 4.67 -25.04
C THR A 116 10.92 4.80 -25.89
N GLY A 117 11.02 4.58 -27.19
CA GLY A 117 9.85 4.27 -27.99
C GLY A 117 9.49 2.80 -27.76
N PHE A 118 8.48 2.50 -26.92
CA PHE A 118 8.03 1.11 -26.78
C PHE A 118 7.03 0.75 -27.88
N PHE A 119 7.31 -0.33 -28.60
CA PHE A 119 6.46 -0.85 -29.66
C PHE A 119 5.49 -1.87 -29.07
N ARG A 120 4.24 -1.47 -28.83
CA ARG A 120 3.21 -2.38 -28.30
C ARG A 120 2.70 -3.25 -29.45
N MET A 121 2.98 -4.55 -29.40
CA MET A 121 2.49 -5.51 -30.40
C MET A 121 1.05 -5.93 -30.04
N GLY A 122 0.05 -5.11 -30.39
CA GLY A 122 -1.36 -5.47 -30.18
C GLY A 122 -1.89 -6.49 -31.20
N SER A 123 -3.00 -7.18 -30.88
CA SER A 123 -3.68 -8.14 -31.78
C SER A 123 -4.23 -7.53 -33.09
N PHE A 124 -4.15 -6.20 -33.27
CA PHE A 124 -4.58 -5.47 -34.46
C PHE A 124 -3.47 -4.58 -35.07
N GLY A 125 -2.20 -5.00 -34.97
CA GLY A 125 -1.06 -4.29 -35.55
C GLY A 125 -0.34 -3.43 -34.51
N GLY A 126 0.98 -3.29 -34.68
CA GLY A 126 1.84 -2.59 -33.72
C GLY A 126 1.63 -1.08 -33.76
N PHE A 127 1.30 -0.49 -32.61
CA PHE A 127 1.21 0.95 -32.43
C PHE A 127 2.40 1.42 -31.58
N HIS A 128 3.14 2.39 -32.09
CA HIS A 128 4.11 3.13 -31.29
C HIS A 128 3.33 4.04 -30.34
N ASP A 129 3.33 3.75 -29.03
CA ASP A 129 2.68 4.60 -28.03
C ASP A 129 3.64 5.71 -27.60
N GLU A 130 3.49 6.89 -28.19
CA GLU A 130 4.37 8.03 -27.96
C GLU A 130 4.45 8.38 -26.46
N GLY A 131 5.67 8.43 -25.93
CA GLY A 131 5.92 8.77 -24.54
C GLY A 131 5.82 7.59 -23.55
N ALA A 132 5.45 6.39 -24.00
CA ALA A 132 5.41 5.22 -23.12
C ALA A 132 6.79 4.91 -22.53
N TRP A 133 6.85 4.65 -21.23
CA TRP A 133 8.06 4.31 -20.48
C TRP A 133 9.18 5.37 -20.48
N GLN A 134 8.88 6.61 -20.89
CA GLN A 134 9.83 7.72 -20.81
C GLN A 134 10.02 8.20 -19.36
N GLY A 135 11.17 8.83 -19.10
CA GLY A 135 11.54 9.34 -17.78
C GLY A 135 11.90 8.23 -16.78
N PRO A 136 12.06 8.57 -15.49
CA PRO A 136 12.35 7.59 -14.46
C PRO A 136 11.28 6.50 -14.40
N GLN A 137 11.70 5.26 -14.14
CA GLN A 137 10.82 4.11 -13.99
C GLN A 137 11.35 3.25 -12.83
N SER A 138 10.45 2.72 -12.00
CA SER A 138 10.80 1.92 -10.83
C SER A 138 9.82 0.76 -10.70
N PHE A 139 10.32 -0.47 -10.77
CA PHE A 139 9.55 -1.70 -10.61
C PHE A 139 9.78 -2.28 -9.22
N ILE A 140 8.72 -2.36 -8.43
CA ILE A 140 8.75 -2.74 -7.02
C ILE A 140 7.95 -4.03 -6.82
N ILE A 141 8.65 -5.13 -6.54
CA ILE A 141 8.00 -6.42 -6.32
C ILE A 141 7.42 -6.52 -4.90
N THR A 142 6.42 -7.38 -4.68
CA THR A 142 5.78 -7.53 -3.35
C THR A 142 6.70 -8.20 -2.32
N GLY A 143 7.68 -8.96 -2.80
CA GLY A 143 8.63 -9.73 -2.01
C GLY A 143 8.89 -11.07 -2.68
N ASP A 144 8.41 -12.14 -2.05
CA ASP A 144 8.54 -13.52 -2.54
C ASP A 144 7.85 -13.81 -3.88
N ILE A 145 7.09 -12.86 -4.43
CA ILE A 145 6.45 -12.91 -5.76
C ILE A 145 7.10 -11.86 -6.66
N ILE A 146 7.62 -12.27 -7.81
CA ILE A 146 8.28 -11.38 -8.80
C ILE A 146 7.22 -10.78 -9.72
N ALA A 147 6.38 -9.90 -9.17
CA ALA A 147 5.41 -9.07 -9.85
C ALA A 147 5.11 -7.84 -8.99
N GLU A 148 4.61 -6.77 -9.62
CA GLU A 148 4.25 -5.54 -8.93
C GLU A 148 2.73 -5.42 -8.80
N TRP A 149 2.24 -5.36 -7.57
CA TRP A 149 0.88 -4.92 -7.27
C TRP A 149 0.88 -3.42 -7.06
N LEU A 150 -0.07 -2.70 -7.68
CA LEU A 150 -0.20 -1.25 -7.50
C LEU A 150 -0.42 -0.88 -6.02
N ARG A 151 -1.18 -1.71 -5.30
CA ARG A 151 -1.40 -1.60 -3.85
C ARG A 151 -0.10 -1.75 -3.05
N ASP A 152 0.59 -2.87 -3.25
CA ASP A 152 1.77 -3.24 -2.47
C ASP A 152 2.90 -2.23 -2.71
N SER A 153 3.23 -1.91 -3.96
CA SER A 153 4.32 -0.98 -4.26
C SER A 153 4.07 0.42 -3.69
N THR A 154 2.82 0.88 -3.70
CA THR A 154 2.44 2.15 -3.06
C THR A 154 2.68 2.12 -1.56
N ASN A 155 2.22 1.09 -0.85
CA ASN A 155 2.35 1.01 0.60
C ASN A 155 3.77 0.65 1.06
N GLN A 156 4.53 -0.08 0.24
CA GLN A 156 5.96 -0.33 0.42
C GLN A 156 6.79 0.95 0.38
N LEU A 157 6.42 1.90 -0.49
CA LEU A 157 7.14 3.15 -0.69
C LEU A 157 6.70 4.29 0.25
N ARG A 158 5.52 4.18 0.87
CA ARG A 158 4.95 5.19 1.77
C ARG A 158 5.89 5.65 2.90
N PRO A 159 6.67 4.79 3.59
CA PRO A 159 7.62 5.23 4.62
C PRO A 159 8.72 6.17 4.12
N TYR A 160 9.03 6.17 2.82
CA TYR A 160 10.12 6.94 2.23
C TYR A 160 9.66 8.27 1.62
N GLN A 161 8.36 8.50 1.46
CA GLN A 161 7.81 9.76 0.92
C GLN A 161 8.36 11.02 1.62
N PRO A 162 8.48 11.07 2.97
CA PRO A 162 9.06 12.24 3.65
C PRO A 162 10.53 12.52 3.30
N LEU A 163 11.28 11.50 2.86
CA LEU A 163 12.70 11.64 2.50
C LEU A 163 12.89 12.23 1.10
N ALA A 164 11.87 12.16 0.25
CA ALA A 164 11.96 12.54 -1.17
C ALA A 164 12.29 14.01 -1.42
N LYS A 165 12.11 14.89 -0.42
CA LYS A 165 12.52 16.29 -0.50
C LYS A 165 14.00 16.50 -0.18
N LYS A 166 14.61 15.59 0.58
CA LYS A 166 15.99 15.69 1.09
C LYS A 166 16.97 14.81 0.30
N ASP A 167 16.48 13.73 -0.30
CA ASP A 167 17.26 12.76 -1.04
C ASP A 167 16.80 12.67 -2.51
N PRO A 168 17.60 13.17 -3.47
CA PRO A 168 17.27 13.13 -4.89
C PRO A 168 17.13 11.72 -5.48
N ALA A 169 17.83 10.72 -4.93
CA ALA A 169 17.71 9.33 -5.39
C ALA A 169 16.34 8.78 -4.98
N ILE A 170 15.90 9.00 -3.75
CA ILE A 170 14.55 8.63 -3.28
C ILE A 170 13.49 9.39 -4.07
N HIS A 171 13.70 10.68 -4.34
CA HIS A 171 12.82 11.48 -5.19
C HIS A 171 12.60 10.82 -6.56
N THR A 172 13.71 10.42 -7.20
CA THR A 172 13.69 9.80 -8.52
C THR A 172 13.08 8.40 -8.48
N LEU A 173 13.32 7.62 -7.42
CA LEU A 173 12.70 6.31 -7.19
C LEU A 173 11.18 6.42 -7.14
N LEU A 174 10.66 7.34 -6.33
CA LEU A 174 9.22 7.56 -6.14
C LEU A 174 8.55 8.11 -7.40
N LEU A 175 9.17 9.09 -8.06
CA LEU A 175 8.71 9.58 -9.36
C LEU A 175 8.68 8.45 -10.40
N GLY A 176 9.70 7.59 -10.39
CA GLY A 176 9.77 6.43 -11.26
C GLY A 176 8.65 5.42 -10.99
N ALA A 177 8.29 5.19 -9.73
CA ALA A 177 7.18 4.31 -9.38
C ALA A 177 5.83 4.87 -9.84
N ILE A 178 5.61 6.19 -9.69
CA ILE A 178 4.38 6.85 -10.20
C ILE A 178 4.27 6.70 -11.71
N ASN A 179 5.37 6.93 -12.44
CA ASN A 179 5.40 6.77 -13.89
C ASN A 179 5.14 5.32 -14.29
N THR A 180 5.76 4.34 -13.63
CA THR A 180 5.56 2.91 -13.89
C THR A 180 4.10 2.50 -13.66
N GLN A 181 3.49 2.91 -12.54
CA GLN A 181 2.07 2.64 -12.29
C GLN A 181 1.15 3.31 -13.33
N ALA A 182 1.49 4.51 -13.82
CA ALA A 182 0.73 5.15 -14.89
C ALA A 182 0.73 4.30 -16.18
N GLU A 183 1.86 3.69 -16.54
CA GLU A 183 1.96 2.78 -17.68
C GLU A 183 1.05 1.56 -17.50
N TYR A 184 1.07 0.96 -16.30
CA TYR A 184 0.24 -0.20 -15.95
C TYR A 184 -1.26 0.10 -16.00
N VAL A 185 -1.69 1.25 -15.47
CA VAL A 185 -3.09 1.70 -15.54
C VAL A 185 -3.52 1.93 -16.99
N ILE A 186 -2.66 2.46 -17.85
CA ILE A 186 -2.98 2.64 -19.28
C ILE A 186 -3.05 1.31 -20.02
N GLU A 187 -2.18 0.38 -19.66
CA GLU A 187 -2.07 -0.93 -20.31
C GLU A 187 -3.29 -1.80 -20.02
N SER A 188 -3.66 -1.95 -18.75
CA SER A 188 -4.73 -2.84 -18.30
C SER A 188 -5.31 -2.39 -16.95
N PRO A 189 -6.25 -1.42 -16.94
CA PRO A 189 -6.73 -0.77 -15.72
C PRO A 189 -7.61 -1.65 -14.82
N TYR A 190 -7.96 -2.84 -15.30
CA TYR A 190 -8.73 -3.84 -14.55
C TYR A 190 -7.86 -4.86 -13.82
N CYS A 191 -6.53 -4.79 -13.98
CA CYS A 191 -5.62 -5.76 -13.40
C CYS A 191 -4.91 -5.22 -12.15
N ASN A 192 -4.73 -6.07 -11.14
CA ASN A 192 -4.08 -5.75 -9.88
C ASN A 192 -2.55 -5.88 -9.93
N ALA A 193 -2.03 -6.82 -10.74
CA ALA A 193 -0.61 -7.19 -10.73
C ALA A 193 0.04 -7.19 -12.11
N PHE A 194 1.27 -6.68 -12.19
CA PHE A 194 1.97 -6.45 -13.44
C PHE A 194 3.35 -7.10 -13.50
N GLN A 195 3.73 -7.46 -14.73
CA GLN A 195 5.06 -7.98 -15.06
C GLN A 195 6.10 -6.86 -15.03
N PRO A 196 7.41 -7.20 -15.00
CA PRO A 196 8.46 -6.20 -15.12
C PRO A 196 8.27 -5.29 -16.34
N PRO A 197 8.65 -4.00 -16.24
CA PRO A 197 8.65 -3.09 -17.38
C PRO A 197 9.39 -3.70 -18.56
N PRO A 198 8.92 -3.55 -19.80
CA PRO A 198 9.59 -4.11 -20.97
C PRO A 198 11.01 -3.55 -21.17
N ILE A 199 11.29 -2.36 -20.62
CA ILE A 199 12.60 -1.71 -20.65
C ILE A 199 13.60 -2.25 -19.61
N SER A 200 13.18 -3.20 -18.77
CA SER A 200 13.97 -3.71 -17.64
C SER A 200 14.85 -4.91 -17.96
N ASP A 201 14.61 -5.57 -19.10
CA ASP A 201 15.23 -6.85 -19.48
C ASP A 201 15.07 -7.98 -18.43
N LEU A 202 14.17 -7.80 -17.45
CA LEU A 202 13.88 -8.81 -16.43
C LEU A 202 12.99 -9.93 -17.00
N PRO A 203 13.20 -11.19 -16.56
CA PRO A 203 12.35 -12.29 -16.98
C PRO A 203 10.92 -12.13 -16.43
N LEU A 204 9.95 -12.49 -17.26
CA LEU A 204 8.56 -12.61 -16.86
C LEU A 204 8.37 -13.79 -15.90
N SER A 205 7.37 -13.69 -15.03
CA SER A 205 6.95 -14.77 -14.13
C SER A 205 5.57 -15.30 -14.54
N SER A 206 5.30 -16.58 -14.33
CA SER A 206 3.96 -17.16 -14.53
C SER A 206 3.26 -17.29 -13.18
N ASN A 207 1.99 -16.89 -13.12
CA ASN A 207 1.15 -17.10 -11.94
C ASN A 207 0.61 -18.54 -11.85
N GLY A 208 0.74 -19.34 -12.91
CA GLY A 208 0.28 -20.73 -12.97
C GLY A 208 -1.24 -20.92 -12.99
N GLN A 209 -2.01 -19.85 -13.18
CA GLN A 209 -3.48 -19.87 -13.10
C GLN A 209 -4.13 -19.93 -14.48
N GLU A 210 -5.30 -20.58 -14.55
CA GLU A 210 -6.14 -20.65 -15.75
C GLU A 210 -7.29 -19.63 -15.63
N ASP A 211 -7.01 -18.39 -16.02
CA ASP A 211 -7.95 -17.27 -15.95
C ASP A 211 -8.64 -17.01 -17.29
N ASN A 212 -9.95 -16.75 -17.24
CA ASN A 212 -10.71 -16.21 -18.35
C ASN A 212 -11.22 -14.81 -17.96
N VAL A 213 -10.67 -13.80 -18.63
CA VAL A 213 -10.88 -12.39 -18.29
C VAL A 213 -11.34 -11.59 -19.51
N HIS A 214 -12.29 -10.70 -19.28
CA HIS A 214 -12.68 -9.66 -20.21
C HIS A 214 -12.60 -8.30 -19.51
N PRO A 215 -12.08 -7.23 -20.15
CA PRO A 215 -11.36 -7.26 -21.43
C PRO A 215 -10.13 -8.17 -21.38
N ALA A 216 -9.72 -8.69 -22.53
CA ALA A 216 -8.49 -9.50 -22.62
C ALA A 216 -7.28 -8.62 -22.27
N TYR A 217 -6.34 -9.16 -21.51
CA TYR A 217 -5.09 -8.50 -21.16
C TYR A 217 -3.90 -9.17 -21.87
N GLU A 218 -2.77 -8.47 -21.93
CA GLU A 218 -1.51 -9.01 -22.48
C GLU A 218 -0.73 -9.73 -21.37
N PRO A 219 -0.56 -11.07 -21.41
CA PRO A 219 0.16 -11.81 -20.37
C PRO A 219 1.63 -11.42 -20.21
N GLN A 220 2.23 -10.79 -21.23
CA GLN A 220 3.59 -10.23 -21.11
C GLN A 220 3.67 -8.95 -20.27
N ALA A 221 2.54 -8.25 -20.07
CA ALA A 221 2.48 -7.03 -19.27
C ALA A 221 1.79 -7.24 -17.90
N VAL A 222 0.89 -8.22 -17.81
CA VAL A 222 0.06 -8.46 -16.62
C VAL A 222 0.43 -9.80 -15.99
N PHE A 223 0.63 -9.79 -14.67
CA PHE A 223 0.84 -10.99 -13.87
C PHE A 223 -0.47 -11.61 -13.41
N GLU A 224 -1.42 -10.79 -12.94
CA GLU A 224 -2.75 -11.21 -12.52
C GLU A 224 -3.76 -10.09 -12.81
N CYS A 225 -4.96 -10.47 -13.23
CA CYS A 225 -5.99 -9.51 -13.62
C CYS A 225 -7.27 -9.60 -12.78
N LYS A 226 -7.13 -9.58 -11.46
CA LYS A 226 -8.25 -9.41 -10.52
C LYS A 226 -8.57 -7.92 -10.38
N TYR A 227 -9.80 -7.54 -10.69
CA TYR A 227 -10.20 -6.12 -10.62
C TYR A 227 -10.49 -5.69 -9.19
N GLU A 228 -9.63 -4.80 -8.70
CA GLU A 228 -9.67 -4.22 -7.37
C GLU A 228 -9.72 -2.70 -7.50
N LEU A 229 -10.80 -2.09 -7.00
CA LEU A 229 -10.96 -0.64 -7.05
C LEU A 229 -9.82 0.07 -6.30
N ASP A 230 -9.28 -0.54 -5.25
CA ASP A 230 -8.17 0.02 -4.48
C ASP A 230 -6.86 0.04 -5.27
N SER A 231 -6.64 -0.83 -6.27
CA SER A 231 -5.44 -0.78 -7.11
C SER A 231 -5.34 0.57 -7.84
N LEU A 232 -6.47 1.08 -8.36
CA LEU A 232 -6.56 2.40 -8.99
C LEU A 232 -6.52 3.54 -7.96
N ALA A 233 -7.06 3.33 -6.76
CA ALA A 233 -6.96 4.32 -5.68
C ALA A 233 -5.52 4.49 -5.18
N HIS A 234 -4.75 3.39 -5.10
CA HIS A 234 -3.34 3.41 -4.73
C HIS A 234 -2.47 4.11 -5.78
N PHE A 235 -2.77 3.97 -7.06
CA PHE A 235 -2.15 4.77 -8.12
C PHE A 235 -2.26 6.28 -7.86
N LEU A 236 -3.46 6.77 -7.52
CA LEU A 236 -3.63 8.17 -7.15
C LEU A 236 -2.93 8.51 -5.84
N ALA A 237 -3.03 7.64 -4.83
CA ALA A 237 -2.41 7.83 -3.52
C ALA A 237 -0.89 8.01 -3.60
N LEU A 238 -0.20 7.24 -4.45
CA LEU A 238 1.25 7.34 -4.61
C LEU A 238 1.67 8.74 -5.09
N GLY A 239 0.97 9.27 -6.11
CA GLY A 239 1.20 10.62 -6.63
C GLY A 239 0.77 11.72 -5.67
N ASN A 240 -0.36 11.56 -5.00
CA ASN A 240 -0.85 12.51 -4.00
C ASN A 240 0.12 12.62 -2.81
N ASP A 241 0.60 11.49 -2.28
CA ASP A 241 1.58 11.46 -1.19
C ASP A 241 2.91 12.10 -1.61
N PHE A 242 3.36 11.83 -2.82
CA PHE A 242 4.59 12.41 -3.35
C PHE A 242 4.48 13.94 -3.43
N HIS A 243 3.36 14.45 -3.94
CA HIS A 243 3.10 15.89 -3.98
C HIS A 243 3.03 16.48 -2.57
N ASP A 244 2.32 15.85 -1.64
CA ASP A 244 2.13 16.38 -0.28
C ASP A 244 3.47 16.51 0.49
N HIS A 245 4.43 15.61 0.25
CA HIS A 245 5.74 15.65 0.91
C HIS A 245 6.78 16.52 0.20
N THR A 246 6.69 16.66 -1.13
CA THR A 246 7.74 17.34 -1.92
C THR A 246 7.31 18.69 -2.48
N GLY A 247 6.01 18.88 -2.72
CA GLY A 247 5.45 19.94 -3.55
C GLY A 247 5.68 19.74 -5.06
N SER A 248 6.37 18.67 -5.48
CA SER A 248 6.66 18.41 -6.90
C SER A 248 5.39 18.04 -7.65
N THR A 249 5.33 18.51 -8.90
CA THR A 249 4.29 18.17 -9.87
C THR A 249 4.87 17.45 -11.08
N ASP A 250 6.11 16.96 -10.99
CA ASP A 250 6.84 16.38 -12.12
C ASP A 250 6.20 15.09 -12.63
N PHE A 251 5.44 14.41 -11.78
CA PHE A 251 4.67 13.22 -12.15
C PHE A 251 3.44 13.54 -13.03
N LEU A 252 3.01 14.81 -13.14
CA LEU A 252 1.88 15.23 -13.97
C LEU A 252 2.23 15.27 -15.46
N THR A 253 2.66 14.12 -15.99
CA THR A 253 3.05 13.91 -17.38
C THR A 253 1.83 13.65 -18.27
N LYS A 254 2.01 13.73 -19.60
CA LYS A 254 0.95 13.32 -20.56
C LYS A 254 0.46 11.89 -20.31
N ARG A 255 1.38 10.98 -19.97
CA ARG A 255 1.07 9.60 -19.60
C ARG A 255 0.21 9.57 -18.34
N TRP A 256 0.61 10.27 -17.27
CA TRP A 256 -0.19 10.31 -16.04
C TRP A 256 -1.62 10.83 -16.27
N TYR A 257 -1.81 11.89 -17.07
CA TYR A 257 -3.16 12.38 -17.41
C TYR A 257 -3.98 11.32 -18.17
N ARG A 258 -3.36 10.59 -19.10
CA ARG A 258 -4.02 9.48 -19.81
C ARG A 258 -4.40 8.36 -18.85
N ALA A 259 -3.56 8.02 -17.88
CA ALA A 259 -3.87 7.04 -16.84
C ALA A 259 -5.08 7.49 -16.00
N VAL A 260 -5.17 8.76 -15.63
CA VAL A 260 -6.34 9.32 -14.93
C VAL A 260 -7.61 9.26 -15.81
N GLU A 261 -7.52 9.54 -17.09
CA GLU A 261 -8.65 9.39 -18.02
C GLU A 261 -9.11 7.92 -18.13
N THR A 262 -8.16 6.98 -18.22
CA THR A 262 -8.45 5.54 -18.20
C THR A 262 -9.13 5.12 -16.90
N LEU A 263 -8.64 5.59 -15.75
CA LEU A 263 -9.26 5.34 -14.44
C LEU A 263 -10.70 5.85 -14.41
N LEU A 264 -10.96 7.07 -14.90
CA LEU A 264 -12.32 7.64 -14.94
C LEU A 264 -13.27 6.84 -15.84
N ASN A 265 -12.76 6.24 -16.92
CA ASN A 265 -13.55 5.33 -17.75
C ASN A 265 -13.93 4.06 -16.96
N VAL A 266 -12.98 3.46 -16.23
CA VAL A 266 -13.28 2.31 -15.36
C VAL A 266 -14.31 2.67 -14.28
N LEU A 267 -14.19 3.82 -13.61
CA LEU A 267 -15.20 4.24 -12.64
C LEU A 267 -16.59 4.36 -13.28
N THR A 268 -16.66 4.88 -14.50
CA THR A 268 -17.91 4.99 -15.25
C THR A 268 -18.49 3.60 -15.56
N GLU A 269 -17.68 2.70 -16.11
CA GLU A 269 -18.07 1.33 -16.46
C GLU A 269 -18.52 0.53 -15.25
N GLN A 270 -17.77 0.58 -14.15
CA GLN A 270 -18.01 -0.19 -12.94
C GLN A 270 -19.01 0.44 -11.98
N SER A 271 -19.53 1.64 -12.30
CA SER A 271 -20.70 2.24 -11.64
C SER A 271 -22.05 1.83 -12.26
N LYS A 272 -22.04 1.09 -13.38
CA LYS A 272 -23.26 0.61 -14.03
C LYS A 272 -23.90 -0.51 -13.19
N SER A 273 -25.23 -0.48 -13.10
CA SER A 273 -26.02 -1.53 -12.46
C SER A 273 -26.08 -2.80 -13.31
N THR A 274 -26.42 -3.92 -12.68
CA THR A 274 -26.61 -5.19 -13.38
C THR A 274 -27.81 -5.19 -14.31
N PHE A 275 -28.86 -4.43 -13.97
CA PHE A 275 -30.07 -4.28 -14.79
C PHE A 275 -30.32 -2.82 -15.10
N ASP A 276 -30.84 -2.52 -16.29
CA ASP A 276 -31.25 -1.17 -16.67
C ASP A 276 -32.44 -0.72 -15.80
N PRO A 277 -32.39 0.47 -15.17
CA PRO A 277 -33.43 0.93 -14.25
C PRO A 277 -34.79 1.20 -14.92
N LYS A 278 -34.82 1.38 -16.24
CA LYS A 278 -36.05 1.69 -17.01
C LYS A 278 -36.64 0.45 -17.66
N THR A 279 -35.80 -0.40 -18.27
CA THR A 279 -36.27 -1.57 -19.03
C THR A 279 -36.21 -2.86 -18.21
N GLY A 280 -35.38 -2.92 -17.18
CA GLY A 280 -35.09 -4.15 -16.41
C GLY A 280 -34.19 -5.14 -17.15
N GLU A 281 -33.68 -4.79 -18.34
CA GLU A 281 -32.82 -5.67 -19.13
C GLU A 281 -31.45 -5.83 -18.49
N PHE A 282 -30.86 -7.01 -18.62
CA PHE A 282 -29.50 -7.28 -18.14
C PHE A 282 -28.49 -6.44 -18.93
N GLN A 283 -27.69 -5.66 -18.21
CA GLN A 283 -26.58 -4.90 -18.75
C GLN A 283 -25.28 -5.68 -18.54
N ARG A 284 -24.61 -6.02 -19.65
CA ARG A 284 -23.33 -6.73 -19.59
C ARG A 284 -22.30 -5.85 -18.88
N ASN A 285 -21.68 -6.38 -17.81
CA ASN A 285 -20.53 -5.73 -17.19
C ASN A 285 -19.33 -5.76 -18.14
N GLU A 286 -18.57 -4.67 -18.19
CA GLU A 286 -17.37 -4.59 -19.01
C GLU A 286 -16.31 -5.58 -18.51
N TYR A 287 -16.11 -5.65 -17.20
CA TYR A 287 -15.19 -6.61 -16.60
C TYR A 287 -15.87 -7.94 -16.26
N THR A 288 -15.25 -9.05 -16.65
CA THR A 288 -15.60 -10.38 -16.15
C THR A 288 -14.35 -11.20 -15.87
N PHE A 289 -14.38 -12.02 -14.82
CA PHE A 289 -13.27 -12.89 -14.44
C PHE A 289 -13.77 -14.24 -13.96
N SER A 290 -13.19 -15.33 -14.47
CA SER A 290 -13.36 -16.66 -13.87
C SER A 290 -12.06 -17.43 -13.90
N ARG A 291 -11.73 -18.06 -12.78
CA ARG A 291 -10.61 -18.98 -12.60
C ARG A 291 -11.11 -20.40 -12.39
N ARG A 292 -10.37 -21.39 -12.88
CA ARG A 292 -10.61 -22.80 -12.56
C ARG A 292 -10.01 -23.13 -11.19
N THR A 293 -10.85 -23.19 -10.16
CA THR A 293 -10.43 -23.34 -8.76
C THR A 293 -11.54 -23.99 -7.92
N ASP A 294 -11.18 -24.58 -6.78
CA ASP A 294 -12.09 -25.05 -5.73
C ASP A 294 -12.22 -24.06 -4.55
N ILE A 295 -11.47 -22.96 -4.58
CA ILE A 295 -11.52 -21.88 -3.60
C ILE A 295 -12.55 -20.83 -4.06
N GLY A 296 -13.64 -20.70 -3.32
CA GLY A 296 -14.75 -19.82 -3.69
C GLY A 296 -14.40 -18.33 -3.76
N THR A 297 -13.34 -17.88 -3.09
CA THR A 297 -12.85 -16.50 -3.15
C THR A 297 -11.97 -16.23 -4.37
N GLU A 298 -11.53 -17.25 -5.10
CA GLU A 298 -10.60 -17.13 -6.22
C GLU A 298 -11.31 -17.00 -7.58
N THR A 299 -12.65 -16.88 -7.62
CA THR A 299 -13.43 -16.77 -8.86
C THR A 299 -14.73 -16.00 -8.61
N LEU A 300 -15.39 -15.51 -9.67
CA LEU A 300 -16.63 -14.75 -9.54
C LEU A 300 -17.87 -15.56 -9.95
N ASN A 301 -18.96 -15.36 -9.20
CA ASN A 301 -20.28 -15.91 -9.51
C ASN A 301 -20.80 -15.48 -10.89
N LEU A 302 -21.85 -16.16 -11.36
CA LEU A 302 -22.59 -15.79 -12.57
C LEU A 302 -21.71 -15.70 -13.83
N LYS A 303 -20.89 -16.73 -14.05
CA LYS A 303 -19.95 -16.82 -15.18
C LYS A 303 -18.98 -15.63 -15.24
N GLY A 304 -18.46 -15.26 -14.09
CA GLY A 304 -17.43 -14.24 -13.98
C GLY A 304 -17.91 -12.81 -13.82
N VAL A 305 -19.22 -12.59 -13.70
CA VAL A 305 -19.79 -11.24 -13.52
C VAL A 305 -19.73 -10.78 -12.06
N GLY A 306 -19.87 -11.70 -11.10
CA GLY A 306 -20.10 -11.38 -9.69
C GLY A 306 -21.59 -11.14 -9.40
N ASN A 307 -21.95 -10.99 -8.12
CA ASN A 307 -23.34 -10.85 -7.68
C ASN A 307 -23.99 -9.55 -8.22
N PRO A 308 -25.32 -9.52 -8.44
CA PRO A 308 -26.01 -8.35 -8.99
C PRO A 308 -25.89 -7.10 -8.11
N LEU A 309 -25.77 -5.94 -8.75
CA LEU A 309 -25.69 -4.62 -8.11
C LEU A 309 -26.81 -3.71 -8.61
N ASN A 310 -27.45 -3.00 -7.68
CA ASN A 310 -28.55 -2.10 -7.97
C ASN A 310 -28.07 -0.77 -8.60
N TRP A 311 -28.99 -0.06 -9.23
CA TRP A 311 -28.73 1.27 -9.80
C TRP A 311 -28.83 2.39 -8.77
N GLY A 312 -28.35 3.58 -9.15
CA GLY A 312 -28.59 4.81 -8.40
C GLY A 312 -27.78 4.96 -7.11
N THR A 313 -26.85 4.05 -6.82
CA THR A 313 -26.10 4.06 -5.55
C THR A 313 -24.98 5.08 -5.50
N GLY A 314 -24.48 5.52 -6.65
CA GLY A 314 -23.29 6.36 -6.74
C GLY A 314 -21.97 5.61 -6.52
N LEU A 315 -22.03 4.37 -6.03
CA LEU A 315 -20.87 3.52 -5.73
C LEU A 315 -20.31 2.85 -6.99
N VAL A 316 -19.07 2.39 -6.88
CA VAL A 316 -18.33 1.70 -7.93
C VAL A 316 -18.03 0.28 -7.47
N ARG A 317 -18.22 -0.70 -8.36
CA ARG A 317 -17.92 -2.11 -8.12
C ARG A 317 -16.42 -2.29 -7.81
N SER A 318 -16.11 -3.17 -6.87
CA SER A 318 -14.82 -3.86 -6.80
C SER A 318 -15.12 -5.35 -6.97
N ALA A 319 -14.46 -6.03 -7.91
CA ALA A 319 -14.71 -7.46 -8.07
C ALA A 319 -14.01 -8.26 -6.96
N PHE A 320 -12.78 -7.86 -6.64
CA PHE A 320 -11.96 -8.42 -5.58
C PHE A 320 -11.63 -7.35 -4.52
N ARG A 321 -11.17 -7.82 -3.36
CA ARG A 321 -10.73 -7.05 -2.20
C ARG A 321 -9.22 -6.84 -2.26
N PRO A 322 -8.62 -6.00 -1.39
CA PRO A 322 -7.17 -5.89 -1.26
C PRO A 322 -6.48 -7.16 -0.70
N SER A 323 -7.24 -8.20 -0.36
CA SER A 323 -6.74 -9.56 -0.08
C SER A 323 -6.66 -10.45 -1.33
N ASP A 324 -6.96 -9.90 -2.51
CA ASP A 324 -7.15 -10.62 -3.78
C ASP A 324 -8.32 -11.63 -3.75
N ASP A 325 -9.16 -11.61 -2.71
CA ASP A 325 -10.39 -12.43 -2.60
C ASP A 325 -11.60 -11.74 -3.25
N ALA A 326 -12.47 -12.51 -3.89
CA ALA A 326 -13.72 -12.02 -4.45
C ALA A 326 -14.61 -11.36 -3.39
N THR A 327 -15.19 -10.23 -3.75
CA THR A 327 -16.24 -9.59 -2.95
C THR A 327 -17.49 -10.46 -2.90
N ILE A 328 -18.21 -10.44 -1.77
CA ILE A 328 -19.52 -11.08 -1.67
C ILE A 328 -20.57 -10.14 -2.26
N LEU A 329 -20.61 -8.87 -1.81
CA LEU A 329 -21.41 -7.82 -2.45
C LEU A 329 -20.45 -6.80 -3.08
N GLY A 330 -20.61 -6.57 -4.38
CA GLY A 330 -19.60 -5.88 -5.19
C GLY A 330 -19.39 -4.39 -4.88
N PHE A 331 -20.26 -3.71 -4.14
CA PHE A 331 -19.93 -2.37 -3.64
C PHE A 331 -19.14 -2.48 -2.34
N PHE A 332 -17.83 -2.63 -2.50
CA PHE A 332 -16.86 -2.71 -1.40
C PHE A 332 -16.59 -1.31 -0.82
N ILE A 333 -17.04 -1.06 0.41
CA ILE A 333 -17.08 0.28 1.01
C ILE A 333 -15.68 0.87 1.28
N PRO A 334 -14.70 0.14 1.87
CA PRO A 334 -13.35 0.67 2.05
C PRO A 334 -12.67 1.17 0.78
N ALA A 335 -12.73 0.45 -0.35
CA ALA A 335 -12.13 0.93 -1.60
C ALA A 335 -12.88 2.12 -2.21
N ASN A 336 -14.21 2.16 -2.09
CA ASN A 336 -14.99 3.34 -2.50
C ASN A 336 -14.60 4.57 -1.65
N ALA A 337 -14.35 4.38 -0.35
CA ALA A 337 -13.88 5.42 0.55
C ALA A 337 -12.49 5.92 0.18
N GLN A 338 -11.54 5.01 -0.07
CA GLN A 338 -10.19 5.36 -0.53
C GLN A 338 -10.25 6.14 -1.86
N MET A 339 -10.97 5.63 -2.86
CA MET A 339 -11.12 6.29 -4.15
C MET A 339 -11.73 7.69 -4.01
N SER A 340 -12.76 7.86 -3.16
CA SER A 340 -13.36 9.17 -2.87
C SER A 340 -12.32 10.16 -2.33
N VAL A 341 -11.46 9.73 -1.38
CA VAL A 341 -10.44 10.61 -0.81
C VAL A 341 -9.35 10.94 -1.84
N GLU A 342 -8.84 9.95 -2.55
CA GLU A 342 -7.71 10.15 -3.46
C GLU A 342 -8.07 10.98 -4.70
N LEU A 343 -9.32 10.87 -5.19
CA LEU A 343 -9.85 11.78 -6.21
C LEU A 343 -9.93 13.22 -5.72
N LYS A 344 -10.32 13.44 -4.45
CA LYS A 344 -10.36 14.78 -3.84
C LYS A 344 -8.97 15.38 -3.64
N ARG A 345 -8.00 14.56 -3.27
CA ARG A 345 -6.60 15.00 -3.14
C ARG A 345 -6.05 15.38 -4.52
N ALA A 346 -6.25 14.53 -5.53
CA ALA A 346 -5.84 14.80 -6.90
C ALA A 346 -6.56 16.03 -7.49
N SER A 347 -7.85 16.24 -7.21
CA SER A 347 -8.61 17.43 -7.69
C SER A 347 -7.98 18.74 -7.21
N LYS A 348 -7.50 18.78 -5.95
CA LYS A 348 -6.80 19.95 -5.40
C LYS A 348 -5.49 20.21 -6.12
N ILE A 349 -4.67 19.18 -6.33
CA ILE A 349 -3.41 19.30 -7.07
C ILE A 349 -3.66 19.84 -8.48
N LEU A 350 -4.62 19.26 -9.19
CA LEU A 350 -4.98 19.69 -10.55
C LEU A 350 -5.52 21.13 -10.60
N THR A 351 -6.24 21.56 -9.57
CA THR A 351 -6.68 22.96 -9.46
C THR A 351 -5.50 23.91 -9.32
N MET A 352 -4.50 23.55 -8.50
CA MET A 352 -3.30 24.37 -8.29
C MET A 352 -2.48 24.55 -9.57
N VAL A 353 -2.39 23.51 -10.41
CA VAL A 353 -1.65 23.58 -11.70
C VAL A 353 -2.51 24.04 -12.88
N GLY A 354 -3.71 24.56 -12.63
CA GLY A 354 -4.59 25.14 -13.66
C GLY A 354 -5.33 24.14 -14.56
N LYS A 355 -5.39 22.85 -14.19
CA LYS A 355 -6.16 21.79 -14.89
C LYS A 355 -7.61 21.72 -14.39
N THR A 356 -8.29 22.86 -14.35
CA THR A 356 -9.59 23.06 -13.69
C THR A 356 -10.69 22.13 -14.20
N THR A 357 -10.76 21.86 -15.50
CA THR A 357 -11.79 20.95 -16.06
C THR A 357 -11.63 19.52 -15.54
N LEU A 358 -10.40 18.99 -15.51
CA LEU A 358 -10.16 17.65 -15.00
C LEU A 358 -10.34 17.62 -13.48
N ALA A 359 -9.86 18.64 -12.77
CA ALA A 359 -10.07 18.79 -11.33
C ALA A 359 -11.56 18.71 -10.94
N GLN A 360 -12.43 19.45 -11.65
CA GLN A 360 -13.87 19.42 -11.39
C GLN A 360 -14.49 18.03 -11.64
N LYS A 361 -14.01 17.30 -12.65
CA LYS A 361 -14.44 15.91 -12.89
C LYS A 361 -14.06 15.00 -11.73
N LEU A 362 -12.84 15.10 -11.22
CA LEU A 362 -12.39 14.30 -10.07
C LEU A 362 -13.19 14.65 -8.80
N GLU A 363 -13.41 15.95 -8.53
CA GLU A 363 -14.20 16.40 -7.38
C GLU A 363 -15.66 15.90 -7.44
N THR A 364 -16.25 15.89 -8.63
CA THR A 364 -17.61 15.38 -8.84
C THR A 364 -17.70 13.88 -8.52
N TRP A 365 -16.72 13.09 -8.98
CA TRP A 365 -16.65 11.66 -8.64
C TRP A 365 -16.40 11.44 -7.14
N SER A 366 -15.49 12.20 -6.54
CA SER A 366 -15.21 12.13 -5.11
C SER A 366 -16.48 12.35 -4.27
N THR A 367 -17.23 13.40 -4.60
CA THR A 367 -18.47 13.76 -3.92
C THR A 367 -19.53 12.68 -4.09
N LYS A 368 -19.75 12.21 -5.32
CA LYS A 368 -20.70 11.14 -5.64
C LYS A 368 -20.41 9.85 -4.86
N LEU A 369 -19.14 9.43 -4.78
CA LEU A 369 -18.74 8.25 -4.01
C LEU A 369 -18.98 8.44 -2.53
N ARG A 370 -18.63 9.62 -1.97
CA ARG A 370 -18.85 9.92 -0.56
C ARG A 370 -20.33 9.87 -0.21
N GLU A 371 -21.18 10.51 -1.00
CA GLU A 371 -22.64 10.50 -0.83
C GLU A 371 -23.20 9.07 -0.92
N GLY A 372 -22.75 8.28 -1.90
CA GLY A 372 -23.14 6.88 -2.04
C GLY A 372 -22.75 6.02 -0.84
N ILE A 373 -21.56 6.24 -0.25
CA ILE A 373 -21.14 5.55 0.98
C ILE A 373 -22.01 5.95 2.17
N MET A 374 -22.32 7.24 2.32
CA MET A 374 -23.15 7.69 3.43
C MET A 374 -24.59 7.18 3.35
N GLU A 375 -25.16 7.10 2.15
CA GLU A 375 -26.53 6.64 1.93
C GLU A 375 -26.66 5.11 2.02
N HIS A 376 -25.73 4.37 1.38
CA HIS A 376 -25.87 2.92 1.23
C HIS A 376 -24.90 2.11 2.08
N GLY A 377 -23.73 2.68 2.42
CA GLY A 377 -22.70 2.02 3.20
C GLY A 377 -22.90 2.13 4.71
N VAL A 378 -23.70 3.08 5.20
CA VAL A 378 -24.05 3.20 6.63
C VAL A 378 -25.31 2.40 6.92
N VAL A 379 -25.23 1.45 7.84
CA VAL A 379 -26.34 0.55 8.19
C VAL A 379 -26.57 0.46 9.69
N LYS A 380 -27.82 0.16 10.09
CA LYS A 380 -28.17 0.01 11.51
C LYS A 380 -27.83 -1.39 12.03
N HIS A 381 -26.78 -1.51 12.83
CA HIS A 381 -26.47 -2.72 13.56
C HIS A 381 -27.23 -2.78 14.89
N LYS A 382 -27.85 -3.94 15.21
CA LYS A 382 -28.67 -4.17 16.41
C LYS A 382 -27.98 -3.81 17.74
N LYS A 383 -26.70 -4.19 17.90
CA LYS A 383 -25.87 -3.93 19.09
C LYS A 383 -25.10 -2.60 19.06
N TYR A 384 -24.47 -2.25 17.94
CA TYR A 384 -23.50 -1.16 17.88
C TYR A 384 -24.07 0.18 17.37
N GLY A 385 -25.32 0.23 16.90
CA GLY A 385 -25.89 1.45 16.33
C GLY A 385 -25.54 1.58 14.85
N ASP A 386 -25.33 2.80 14.38
CA ASP A 386 -24.98 3.05 12.97
C ASP A 386 -23.52 2.68 12.75
N VAL A 387 -23.25 1.81 11.78
CA VAL A 387 -21.91 1.32 11.41
C VAL A 387 -21.72 1.39 9.90
N PHE A 388 -20.47 1.43 9.44
CA PHE A 388 -20.16 1.18 8.04
C PHE A 388 -20.22 -0.34 7.78
N ALA A 389 -20.97 -0.72 6.75
CA ALA A 389 -20.91 -2.07 6.18
C ALA A 389 -19.60 -2.25 5.42
N TYR A 390 -19.12 -3.49 5.34
CA TYR A 390 -17.93 -3.84 4.57
C TYR A 390 -18.24 -3.85 3.08
N GLU A 391 -19.37 -4.44 2.72
CA GLU A 391 -19.85 -4.62 1.35
C GLU A 391 -21.37 -4.45 1.30
N VAL A 392 -21.88 -3.86 0.21
CA VAL A 392 -23.31 -3.67 -0.05
C VAL A 392 -23.66 -3.97 -1.51
N ASP A 393 -24.94 -4.17 -1.81
CA ASP A 393 -25.43 -4.45 -3.18
C ASP A 393 -26.33 -3.35 -3.76
N GLY A 394 -26.76 -2.39 -2.94
CA GLY A 394 -27.73 -1.36 -3.30
C GLY A 394 -29.20 -1.82 -3.33
N TYR A 395 -29.48 -3.11 -3.11
CA TYR A 395 -30.84 -3.64 -2.90
C TYR A 395 -31.26 -3.63 -1.43
N GLY A 396 -30.30 -3.42 -0.52
CA GLY A 396 -30.51 -3.36 0.93
C GLY A 396 -29.75 -4.43 1.69
N SER A 397 -29.02 -5.31 1.01
CA SER A 397 -28.13 -6.28 1.66
C SER A 397 -26.83 -5.61 2.08
N SER A 398 -26.29 -6.05 3.20
CA SER A 398 -24.99 -5.60 3.72
C SER A 398 -24.24 -6.75 4.37
N ILE A 399 -22.91 -6.73 4.24
CA ILE A 399 -22.00 -7.62 4.96
C ILE A 399 -21.34 -6.82 6.09
N LEU A 400 -21.42 -7.36 7.30
CA LEU A 400 -20.83 -6.77 8.51
C LEU A 400 -19.62 -7.61 8.94
N MET A 401 -18.44 -7.15 8.55
CA MET A 401 -17.13 -7.74 8.86
C MET A 401 -16.05 -6.68 8.66
N ASP A 402 -14.79 -7.04 8.86
CA ASP A 402 -13.65 -6.35 8.24
C ASP A 402 -12.57 -7.37 7.92
N ASP A 403 -11.67 -6.99 7.03
CA ASP A 403 -10.50 -7.75 6.62
C ASP A 403 -9.22 -7.00 7.03
N ALA A 404 -8.10 -7.70 7.15
CA ALA A 404 -6.83 -7.11 7.56
C ALA A 404 -6.16 -6.26 6.47
N ASN A 405 -6.43 -6.54 5.20
CA ASN A 405 -5.79 -5.88 4.07
C ASN A 405 -6.26 -4.43 3.94
N TYR A 406 -5.33 -3.50 3.68
CA TYR A 406 -5.64 -2.08 3.50
C TYR A 406 -5.95 -1.79 2.01
N PRO A 407 -7.05 -1.09 1.68
CA PRO A 407 -7.98 -0.38 2.56
C PRO A 407 -8.97 -1.27 3.31
N SER A 408 -9.23 -0.95 4.57
CA SER A 408 -10.20 -1.64 5.45
C SER A 408 -11.11 -0.63 6.16
N LEU A 409 -12.19 -1.11 6.78
CA LEU A 409 -13.07 -0.25 7.58
C LEU A 409 -12.34 0.31 8.81
N LEU A 410 -11.47 -0.49 9.43
CA LEU A 410 -10.63 -0.04 10.55
C LEU A 410 -9.73 1.14 10.14
N ALA A 411 -9.32 1.20 8.87
CA ALA A 411 -8.42 2.20 8.31
C ALA A 411 -9.10 3.48 7.79
N LEU A 412 -10.43 3.62 7.88
CA LEU A 412 -11.15 4.80 7.34
C LEU A 412 -10.57 6.16 7.78
N PRO A 413 -10.17 6.37 9.05
CA PRO A 413 -9.55 7.64 9.45
C PRO A 413 -8.14 7.82 8.90
N LEU A 414 -7.37 6.73 8.81
CA LEU A 414 -6.01 6.77 8.27
C LEU A 414 -6.03 7.14 6.78
N MET A 415 -7.07 6.71 6.05
CA MET A 415 -7.31 7.10 4.67
C MET A 415 -7.79 8.55 4.52
N GLY A 416 -8.16 9.23 5.61
CA GLY A 416 -8.74 10.58 5.57
C GLY A 416 -10.21 10.62 5.14
N PHE A 417 -10.95 9.51 5.23
CA PHE A 417 -12.37 9.47 4.86
C PHE A 417 -13.27 10.07 5.94
N CYS A 418 -12.97 9.79 7.21
CA CYS A 418 -13.68 10.31 8.38
C CYS A 418 -12.69 10.66 9.49
N GLU A 419 -13.14 11.43 10.47
CA GLU A 419 -12.33 11.70 11.66
C GLU A 419 -12.28 10.46 12.55
N VAL A 420 -11.18 10.29 13.30
CA VAL A 420 -11.06 9.17 14.25
C VAL A 420 -12.17 9.18 15.30
N ASN A 421 -12.74 10.34 15.63
CA ASN A 421 -13.83 10.49 16.60
C ASN A 421 -15.24 10.48 15.96
N ASP A 422 -15.36 10.17 14.66
CA ASP A 422 -16.66 10.01 14.02
C ASP A 422 -17.47 8.92 14.75
N PRO A 423 -18.72 9.19 15.16
CA PRO A 423 -19.51 8.24 15.94
C PRO A 423 -19.84 6.95 15.17
N ILE A 424 -20.05 7.02 13.86
CA ILE A 424 -20.27 5.84 13.00
C ILE A 424 -18.98 5.04 12.92
N TYR A 425 -17.84 5.70 12.74
CA TYR A 425 -16.54 5.01 12.76
C TYR A 425 -16.27 4.35 14.12
N GLN A 426 -16.52 5.03 15.24
CA GLN A 426 -16.28 4.47 16.58
C GLN A 426 -17.18 3.26 16.85
N ASN A 427 -18.45 3.30 16.44
CA ASN A 427 -19.34 2.14 16.50
C ASN A 427 -18.81 0.99 15.63
N THR A 428 -18.34 1.32 14.42
CA THR A 428 -17.74 0.36 13.49
C THR A 428 -16.50 -0.27 14.10
N ARG A 429 -15.51 0.53 14.52
CA ARG A 429 -14.29 0.08 15.21
C ARG A 429 -14.59 -0.88 16.35
N LYS A 430 -15.56 -0.54 17.21
CA LYS A 430 -15.99 -1.41 18.31
C LYS A 430 -16.55 -2.74 17.80
N MET A 431 -17.41 -2.72 16.78
CA MET A 431 -17.92 -3.93 16.13
C MET A 431 -16.78 -4.80 15.59
N LEU A 432 -15.79 -4.19 14.94
CA LEU A 432 -14.71 -4.89 14.25
C LEU A 432 -13.70 -5.55 15.19
N LEU A 433 -13.51 -4.98 16.37
CA LEU A 433 -12.56 -5.45 17.40
C LEU A 433 -13.24 -6.30 18.48
N GLU A 434 -14.45 -6.78 18.24
CA GLU A 434 -15.17 -7.73 19.09
C GLU A 434 -15.48 -9.02 18.32
N LYS A 435 -15.19 -10.19 18.92
CA LYS A 435 -15.53 -11.51 18.35
C LYS A 435 -16.99 -11.64 17.91
N SER A 436 -17.90 -11.01 18.65
CA SER A 436 -19.34 -11.04 18.36
C SER A 436 -19.78 -10.09 17.25
N GLY A 437 -18.90 -9.18 16.80
CA GLY A 437 -19.19 -8.17 15.79
C GLY A 437 -18.48 -8.40 14.45
N ASN A 438 -17.32 -9.05 14.43
CA ASN A 438 -16.61 -9.39 13.20
C ASN A 438 -16.24 -10.89 13.17
N PRO A 439 -16.71 -11.67 12.17
CA PRO A 439 -16.38 -13.09 12.05
C PRO A 439 -14.87 -13.36 11.86
N TYR A 440 -14.12 -12.36 11.41
CA TYR A 440 -12.67 -12.46 11.21
C TYR A 440 -11.86 -11.74 12.30
N TYR A 441 -12.48 -11.31 13.41
CA TYR A 441 -11.74 -10.94 14.61
C TYR A 441 -11.40 -12.19 15.41
N LEU A 442 -10.16 -12.66 15.24
CA LEU A 442 -9.66 -13.90 15.79
C LEU A 442 -8.85 -13.63 17.06
N GLU A 443 -9.02 -14.48 18.07
CA GLU A 443 -8.26 -14.40 19.32
C GLU A 443 -8.10 -15.81 19.87
N GLY A 444 -6.85 -16.22 19.97
CA GLY A 444 -6.40 -17.47 20.57
C GLY A 444 -5.40 -17.22 21.68
N ASN A 445 -4.75 -18.29 22.14
CA ASN A 445 -3.85 -18.21 23.29
C ASN A 445 -2.53 -17.48 22.99
N ALA A 446 -2.14 -17.39 21.72
CA ALA A 446 -0.82 -16.91 21.31
C ALA A 446 -0.86 -15.56 20.57
N PHE A 447 -1.96 -15.24 19.89
CA PHE A 447 -2.10 -14.02 19.11
C PHE A 447 -3.59 -13.64 18.94
N LYS A 448 -3.83 -12.39 18.50
CA LYS A 448 -5.17 -11.90 18.15
C LYS A 448 -5.09 -10.79 17.12
N GLY A 449 -6.20 -10.54 16.43
CA GLY A 449 -6.33 -9.47 15.45
C GLY A 449 -7.41 -9.79 14.42
N ILE A 450 -7.51 -8.95 13.41
CA ILE A 450 -8.38 -9.20 12.25
C ILE A 450 -7.59 -10.08 11.26
N GLY A 451 -8.23 -11.12 10.76
CA GLY A 451 -7.75 -11.94 9.64
C GLY A 451 -8.55 -11.68 8.38
N GLY A 452 -8.93 -12.75 7.70
CA GLY A 452 -9.73 -12.71 6.48
C GLY A 452 -9.98 -14.11 5.96
N PRO A 453 -10.84 -14.28 4.94
CA PRO A 453 -11.06 -15.57 4.31
C PRO A 453 -9.83 -16.10 3.56
N HIS A 454 -8.90 -15.22 3.15
CA HIS A 454 -7.72 -15.56 2.34
C HIS A 454 -6.90 -16.74 2.90
N ILE A 455 -6.50 -16.65 4.19
CA ILE A 455 -5.76 -17.71 4.88
C ILE A 455 -6.70 -18.61 5.70
N GLY A 456 -7.83 -18.04 6.14
CA GLY A 456 -8.91 -18.78 6.80
C GLY A 456 -9.06 -18.49 8.29
N LEU A 457 -9.73 -19.41 8.99
CA LEU A 457 -10.39 -19.14 10.27
C LEU A 457 -9.48 -19.13 11.51
N ARG A 458 -8.16 -19.24 11.33
CA ARG A 458 -7.19 -19.33 12.43
C ARG A 458 -6.09 -18.28 12.35
N ASN A 459 -6.00 -17.53 11.27
CA ASN A 459 -4.86 -16.68 10.97
C ASN A 459 -5.25 -15.21 11.03
N ALA A 460 -4.76 -14.51 12.05
CA ALA A 460 -4.87 -13.06 12.15
C ALA A 460 -3.62 -12.40 11.58
N TRP A 461 -3.75 -11.20 11.03
CA TRP A 461 -2.68 -10.53 10.32
C TRP A 461 -2.08 -9.42 11.17
N PRO A 462 -0.74 -9.35 11.33
CA PRO A 462 -0.07 -8.28 12.07
C PRO A 462 -0.45 -6.89 11.56
N MET A 463 -0.70 -6.74 10.26
CA MET A 463 -1.16 -5.48 9.67
C MET A 463 -2.42 -4.92 10.33
N SER A 464 -3.38 -5.78 10.72
CA SER A 464 -4.60 -5.31 11.40
C SER A 464 -4.30 -4.60 12.72
N LEU A 465 -3.35 -5.11 13.50
CA LEU A 465 -2.90 -4.51 14.77
C LEU A 465 -2.14 -3.20 14.52
N LEU A 466 -1.37 -3.11 13.43
CA LEU A 466 -0.67 -1.89 13.05
C LEU A 466 -1.65 -0.79 12.62
N ILE A 467 -2.71 -1.14 11.87
CA ILE A 467 -3.81 -0.21 11.60
C ILE A 467 -4.53 0.17 12.90
N GLN A 468 -4.84 -0.80 13.76
CA GLN A 468 -5.50 -0.57 15.05
C GLN A 468 -4.71 0.43 15.91
N ALA A 469 -3.38 0.28 15.99
CA ALA A 469 -2.49 1.18 16.71
C ALA A 469 -2.50 2.60 16.12
N ARG A 470 -2.38 2.74 14.80
CA ARG A 470 -2.40 4.06 14.11
C ARG A 470 -3.74 4.78 14.20
N THR A 471 -4.81 4.06 14.53
CA THR A 471 -6.17 4.60 14.65
C THR A 471 -6.67 4.65 16.10
N SER A 472 -5.74 4.58 17.07
CA SER A 472 -6.04 4.70 18.50
C SER A 472 -5.31 5.89 19.14
N ASP A 473 -5.94 6.48 20.15
CA ASP A 473 -5.32 7.42 21.09
C ASP A 473 -5.03 6.79 22.45
N ASN A 474 -5.42 5.53 22.66
CA ASN A 474 -5.22 4.80 23.90
C ASN A 474 -3.82 4.15 23.94
N ASP A 475 -2.94 4.71 24.75
CA ASP A 475 -1.57 4.24 24.91
C ASP A 475 -1.43 2.77 25.33
N LYS A 476 -2.40 2.21 26.06
CA LYS A 476 -2.39 0.80 26.45
C LYS A 476 -2.71 -0.09 25.26
N GLU A 477 -3.75 0.26 24.49
CA GLU A 477 -4.13 -0.45 23.27
C GLU A 477 -2.98 -0.44 22.25
N ILE A 478 -2.34 0.72 22.05
CA ILE A 478 -1.22 0.86 21.13
C ILE A 478 -0.06 -0.05 21.54
N ARG A 479 0.36 0.00 22.81
CA ARG A 479 1.44 -0.87 23.31
C ARG A 479 1.12 -2.34 23.12
N GLU A 480 -0.11 -2.76 23.44
CA GLU A 480 -0.53 -4.15 23.26
C GLU A 480 -0.46 -4.59 21.80
N CYS A 481 -0.87 -3.73 20.86
CA CYS A 481 -0.76 -4.01 19.43
C CYS A 481 0.70 -4.18 18.99
N ILE A 482 1.59 -3.27 19.39
CA ILE A 482 3.01 -3.32 19.02
C ILE A 482 3.71 -4.53 19.64
N GLU A 483 3.45 -4.85 20.91
CA GLU A 483 4.02 -6.03 21.58
C GLU A 483 3.61 -7.33 20.90
N LEU A 484 2.32 -7.48 20.54
CA LEU A 484 1.86 -8.65 19.81
C LEU A 484 2.59 -8.80 18.47
N VAL A 485 2.68 -7.71 17.68
CA VAL A 485 3.41 -7.73 16.41
C VAL A 485 4.87 -8.14 16.64
N LEU A 486 5.52 -7.57 17.64
CA LEU A 486 6.91 -7.86 18.00
C LEU A 486 7.11 -9.32 18.43
N ASP A 487 6.19 -9.88 19.24
CA ASP A 487 6.18 -11.29 19.65
C ASP A 487 6.05 -12.24 18.44
N SER A 488 5.26 -11.85 17.45
CA SER A 488 5.02 -12.66 16.25
C SER A 488 6.17 -12.59 15.23
N ALA A 489 7.00 -11.55 15.28
CA ALA A 489 8.10 -11.29 14.36
C ALA A 489 9.37 -12.08 14.71
N ARG A 490 9.25 -13.37 15.05
CA ARG A 490 10.36 -14.21 15.55
C ARG A 490 11.54 -14.35 14.56
N LEU A 491 11.29 -14.11 13.27
CA LEU A 491 12.33 -14.07 12.25
C LEU A 491 12.87 -12.66 12.01
N GLY A 492 12.54 -11.66 12.82
CA GLY A 492 13.02 -10.29 12.66
C GLY A 492 12.36 -9.52 11.51
N LEU A 493 11.24 -10.01 10.97
CA LEU A 493 10.41 -9.38 9.94
C LEU A 493 8.93 -9.57 10.30
N VAL A 494 8.07 -8.74 9.71
CA VAL A 494 6.62 -8.84 9.84
C VAL A 494 6.08 -9.79 8.78
N HIS A 495 5.33 -10.79 9.20
CA HIS A 495 4.72 -11.80 8.34
C HIS A 495 3.32 -11.38 7.85
N GLU A 496 2.79 -12.09 6.87
CA GLU A 496 1.43 -11.89 6.37
C GLU A 496 0.38 -12.23 7.43
N SER A 497 0.42 -13.44 7.95
CA SER A 497 -0.53 -13.91 8.95
C SER A 497 0.11 -14.81 10.00
N ILE A 498 -0.52 -14.91 11.18
CA ILE A 498 -0.08 -15.68 12.34
C ILE A 498 -1.25 -16.55 12.84
N ASP A 499 -1.02 -17.85 13.06
CA ASP A 499 -2.01 -18.71 13.71
C ASP A 499 -2.22 -18.26 15.16
N VAL A 500 -3.47 -17.94 15.52
CA VAL A 500 -3.80 -17.37 16.83
C VAL A 500 -3.57 -18.31 18.02
N GLN A 501 -3.40 -19.61 17.77
CA GLN A 501 -3.06 -20.61 18.78
C GLN A 501 -1.56 -20.94 18.81
N HIS A 502 -0.85 -20.73 17.70
CA HIS A 502 0.55 -21.13 17.53
C HIS A 502 1.36 -20.04 16.83
N ILE A 503 1.95 -19.13 17.62
CA ILE A 503 2.69 -17.96 17.10
C ILE A 503 3.85 -18.28 16.14
N THR A 504 4.36 -19.51 16.14
CA THR A 504 5.40 -19.98 15.20
C THR A 504 4.87 -20.39 13.83
N GLN A 505 3.56 -20.55 13.68
CA GLN A 505 2.92 -20.85 12.40
C GLN A 505 2.47 -19.53 11.78
N TYR A 506 3.10 -19.20 10.65
CA TYR A 506 2.87 -17.96 9.93
C TYR A 506 2.91 -18.22 8.42
N THR A 507 2.44 -17.25 7.65
CA THR A 507 2.55 -17.23 6.17
C THR A 507 3.46 -16.10 5.71
N ARG A 508 4.18 -16.33 4.61
CA ARG A 508 5.15 -15.41 3.96
C ARG A 508 6.21 -14.82 4.90
N SER A 509 7.42 -15.39 4.87
CA SER A 509 8.58 -14.85 5.59
C SER A 509 9.11 -13.54 5.00
N TRP A 510 8.81 -13.26 3.73
CA TRP A 510 9.20 -12.04 3.03
C TRP A 510 7.99 -11.33 2.45
N PHE A 511 7.42 -10.43 3.25
CA PHE A 511 6.31 -9.59 2.82
C PHE A 511 6.64 -8.11 3.06
N ALA A 512 7.16 -7.45 2.02
CA ALA A 512 7.70 -6.10 2.15
C ALA A 512 6.62 -5.05 2.45
N TRP A 513 5.38 -5.26 2.00
CA TRP A 513 4.26 -4.38 2.35
C TRP A 513 3.99 -4.38 3.86
N ALA A 514 3.91 -5.55 4.51
CA ALA A 514 3.71 -5.63 5.96
C ALA A 514 4.84 -4.93 6.74
N ASN A 515 6.09 -5.09 6.29
CA ASN A 515 7.25 -4.36 6.83
C ASN A 515 7.13 -2.84 6.65
N GLY A 516 6.65 -2.37 5.49
CA GLY A 516 6.39 -0.95 5.23
C GLY A 516 5.28 -0.37 6.10
N VAL A 517 4.22 -1.13 6.36
CA VAL A 517 3.13 -0.75 7.29
C VAL A 517 3.64 -0.65 8.73
N PHE A 518 4.50 -1.59 9.14
CA PHE A 518 5.15 -1.54 10.45
C PHE A 518 6.03 -0.29 10.57
N ALA A 519 6.88 -0.03 9.58
CA ALA A 519 7.76 1.13 9.62
C ALA A 519 6.98 2.45 9.64
N SER A 520 5.91 2.56 8.85
CA SER A 520 4.99 3.71 8.90
C SER A 520 4.35 3.90 10.28
N THR A 521 4.02 2.79 10.96
CA THR A 521 3.45 2.81 12.31
C THR A 521 4.46 3.31 13.33
N ILE A 522 5.69 2.83 13.28
CA ILE A 522 6.74 3.30 14.17
C ILE A 522 7.07 4.77 13.93
N LEU A 523 7.14 5.23 12.68
CA LEU A 523 7.36 6.64 12.36
C LEU A 523 6.20 7.54 12.83
N ASP A 524 4.93 7.08 12.71
CA ASP A 524 3.77 7.77 13.30
C ASP A 524 3.92 7.90 14.82
N LEU A 525 4.22 6.81 15.52
CA LEU A 525 4.41 6.83 16.97
C LEU A 525 5.59 7.69 17.39
N ALA A 526 6.70 7.65 16.64
CA ALA A 526 7.87 8.48 16.88
C ALA A 526 7.53 9.98 16.84
N LYS A 527 6.60 10.38 15.99
CA LYS A 527 6.10 11.76 15.88
C LYS A 527 5.03 12.08 16.93
N ARG A 528 3.99 11.26 17.02
CA ARG A 528 2.74 11.57 17.76
C ARG A 528 2.78 11.15 19.22
N LYS A 529 3.43 10.03 19.54
CA LYS A 529 3.47 9.41 20.87
C LYS A 529 4.88 8.85 21.17
N PRO A 530 5.94 9.68 21.12
CA PRO A 530 7.33 9.22 21.24
C PRO A 530 7.61 8.48 22.55
N HIS A 531 6.87 8.79 23.62
CA HIS A 531 7.01 8.14 24.92
C HIS A 531 6.70 6.64 24.90
N LEU A 532 5.97 6.15 23.89
CA LEU A 532 5.65 4.73 23.75
C LEU A 532 6.85 3.90 23.27
N ILE A 533 7.77 4.48 22.50
CA ILE A 533 8.89 3.75 21.88
C ILE A 533 10.28 4.26 22.30
N PHE A 534 10.40 5.56 22.59
CA PHE A 534 11.61 6.21 23.08
C PHE A 534 11.57 6.45 24.60
N GLY A 535 10.38 6.31 25.21
CA GLY A 535 10.14 6.41 26.64
C GLY A 535 9.80 7.81 27.17
N GLU A 536 9.40 7.87 28.45
CA GLU A 536 8.90 9.09 29.09
C GLU A 536 9.81 10.31 28.88
N GLY A 537 9.19 11.43 28.49
CA GLY A 537 9.88 12.71 28.23
C GLY A 537 10.63 12.79 26.89
N ALA A 538 10.59 11.75 26.05
CA ALA A 538 11.25 11.79 24.74
C ALA A 538 10.60 12.82 23.79
N ALA A 539 11.44 13.57 23.08
CA ALA A 539 10.98 14.50 22.06
C ALA A 539 10.36 13.76 20.86
N PRO A 540 9.44 14.37 20.11
CA PRO A 540 9.00 13.85 18.81
C PRO A 540 10.18 13.65 17.84
N TYR A 541 10.04 12.68 16.94
CA TYR A 541 10.90 12.52 15.77
C TYR A 541 10.07 12.70 14.50
N GLU A 542 10.60 13.46 13.55
CA GLU A 542 10.03 13.65 12.22
C GLU A 542 11.17 13.75 11.22
N ILE A 543 10.95 13.18 10.03
CA ILE A 543 11.98 13.00 9.01
C ILE A 543 12.51 14.32 8.46
#